data_AF-A0A4R4ZI15-F1
#
_entry.id   AF-A0A4R4ZI15-F1
#
_cell.length_a   1.000
_cell.length_b   1.000
_cell.length_c   1.000
_cell.angle_alpha   90.00
_cell.angle_beta   90.00
_cell.angle_gamma   90.00
#
_symmetry.space_group_name_H-M   'P 1'
#
loop_
_entity.id
_entity.type
_entity.pdbx_description
1 polymer ?
#
loop_
_entity_poly.entity_id
_entity_poly.type
_entity_poly.pdbx_seq_one_letter_code
_entity_poly.pdbx_strand_id
1 'polypeptide(L)'
;MSTMPLPAKASLSQLRARAKDLRKAVSKGRPDAIERAQAHHPAYGDAGSFTLRDAQLTVAREYGVVSWGELMARVATELVEGRELHRYFGVELNNETWDLLDQIDETSPVLDQERVLYGAYAACLHWLEAGNEANHARGEHLIARVAARIGRADLALPHARRCLQLIQAHPQQMSDWDEPFAREALARALAATGAVTEARAELQRARQLTELVADSGDREVLEKELAKEPWFGLSS
;
A
#
# COMPACT_ATOMS: atom_id res chain seq x y z
N MET A 1 1.77 42.29 0.25
CA MET A 1 0.92 41.11 -0.02
C MET A 1 1.03 40.19 1.17
N SER A 2 -0.07 39.87 1.85
CA SER A 2 -0.05 38.83 2.89
C SER A 2 0.15 37.47 2.23
N THR A 3 1.18 36.75 2.64
CA THR A 3 1.42 35.36 2.23
C THR A 3 0.93 34.43 3.32
N MET A 4 0.19 33.39 2.94
CA MET A 4 -0.18 32.34 3.87
C MET A 4 0.96 31.31 3.93
N PRO A 5 1.37 30.85 5.12
CA PRO A 5 2.23 29.68 5.21
C PRO A 5 1.51 28.46 4.62
N LEU A 6 2.27 27.54 4.02
CA LEU A 6 1.71 26.27 3.57
C LEU A 6 1.11 25.52 4.77
N PRO A 7 -0.15 25.05 4.69
CA PRO A 7 -0.73 24.21 5.73
C PRO A 7 0.09 22.95 5.92
N ALA A 8 0.24 22.49 7.18
CA ALA A 8 0.97 21.26 7.52
C ALA A 8 0.42 19.97 6.86
N LYS A 9 -0.77 20.03 6.25
CA LYS A 9 -1.44 18.94 5.52
C LYS A 9 -1.84 19.33 4.10
N ALA A 10 -1.09 20.24 3.46
CA ALA A 10 -1.40 20.67 2.10
C ALA A 10 -1.22 19.50 1.13
N SER A 11 -2.28 19.09 0.43
CA SER A 11 -2.23 18.02 -0.58
C SER A 11 -2.38 18.56 -2.01
N LEU A 12 -1.75 17.88 -2.97
CA LEU A 12 -1.82 18.24 -4.39
C LEU A 12 -3.26 18.18 -4.93
N SER A 13 -4.08 17.25 -4.44
CA SER A 13 -5.49 17.11 -4.82
C SER A 13 -6.31 18.31 -4.32
N GLN A 14 -6.13 18.72 -3.06
CA GLN A 14 -6.79 19.89 -2.48
C GLN A 14 -6.38 21.20 -3.19
N LEU A 15 -5.09 21.37 -3.53
CA LEU A 15 -4.63 22.55 -4.25
C LEU A 15 -5.24 22.64 -5.66
N ARG A 16 -5.31 21.51 -6.38
CA ARG A 16 -5.97 21.44 -7.69
C ARG A 16 -7.47 21.73 -7.59
N ALA A 17 -8.14 21.22 -6.55
CA ALA A 17 -9.56 21.52 -6.29
C ALA A 17 -9.76 23.02 -6.01
N ARG A 18 -8.95 23.61 -5.12
CA ARG A 18 -8.99 25.04 -4.78
C ARG A 18 -8.83 25.94 -6.00
N ALA A 19 -7.92 25.61 -6.93
CA ALA A 19 -7.76 26.38 -8.18
C ALA A 19 -9.00 26.28 -9.09
N LYS A 20 -9.61 25.08 -9.22
CA LYS A 20 -10.85 24.89 -9.98
C LYS A 20 -12.02 25.66 -9.38
N ASP A 21 -12.14 25.64 -8.06
CA ASP A 21 -13.19 26.34 -7.32
C ASP A 21 -13.03 27.86 -7.41
N LEU A 22 -11.80 28.36 -7.29
CA LEU A 22 -11.50 29.79 -7.47
C LEU A 22 -11.91 30.26 -8.88
N ARG A 23 -11.53 29.52 -9.94
CA ARG A 23 -11.94 29.84 -11.31
C ARG A 23 -13.47 29.92 -11.45
N LYS A 24 -14.17 28.92 -10.91
CA LYS A 24 -15.64 28.85 -10.95
C LYS A 24 -16.29 29.99 -10.17
N ALA A 25 -15.69 30.41 -9.05
CA ALA A 25 -16.19 31.50 -8.23
C ALA A 25 -16.00 32.87 -8.92
N VAL A 26 -14.84 33.08 -9.55
CA VAL A 26 -14.58 34.29 -10.36
C VAL A 26 -15.52 34.35 -11.57
N SER A 27 -15.72 33.24 -12.29
CA SER A 27 -16.66 33.21 -13.42
C SER A 27 -18.12 33.48 -13.03
N LYS A 28 -18.46 33.25 -11.75
CA LYS A 28 -19.77 33.55 -11.17
C LYS A 28 -19.86 34.95 -10.56
N GLY A 29 -18.81 35.76 -10.66
CA GLY A 29 -18.78 37.12 -10.13
C GLY A 29 -18.77 37.21 -8.61
N ARG A 30 -18.30 36.18 -7.88
CA ARG A 30 -18.28 36.24 -6.42
C ARG A 30 -17.27 37.30 -5.93
N PRO A 31 -17.67 38.27 -5.08
CA PRO A 31 -16.79 39.35 -4.65
C PRO A 31 -15.50 38.89 -3.96
N ASP A 32 -15.60 37.87 -3.09
CA ASP A 32 -14.46 37.30 -2.36
C ASP A 32 -13.40 36.68 -3.29
N ALA A 33 -13.86 36.03 -4.36
CA ALA A 33 -12.99 35.40 -5.34
C ALA A 33 -12.32 36.43 -6.25
N ILE A 34 -13.04 37.49 -6.62
CA ILE A 34 -12.52 38.61 -7.40
C ILE A 34 -11.43 39.35 -6.62
N GLU A 35 -11.66 39.64 -5.34
CA GLU A 35 -10.68 40.31 -4.47
C GLU A 35 -9.38 39.50 -4.36
N ARG A 36 -9.50 38.18 -4.15
CA ARG A 36 -8.34 37.27 -4.13
C ARG A 36 -7.56 37.30 -5.45
N ALA A 37 -8.27 37.29 -6.58
CA ALA A 37 -7.64 37.35 -7.89
C ALA A 37 -6.93 38.70 -8.13
N GLN A 38 -7.58 39.83 -7.79
CA GLN A 38 -6.97 41.16 -7.86
C GLN A 38 -5.73 41.29 -6.98
N ALA A 39 -5.79 40.74 -5.77
CA ALA A 39 -4.72 40.86 -4.80
C ALA A 39 -3.46 40.07 -5.18
N HIS A 40 -3.59 38.93 -5.89
CA HIS A 40 -2.48 38.01 -6.13
C HIS A 40 -2.11 37.81 -7.61
N HIS A 41 -2.97 38.14 -8.56
CA HIS A 41 -2.71 37.93 -9.99
C HIS A 41 -2.30 39.25 -10.69
N PRO A 42 -1.13 39.32 -11.34
CA PRO A 42 -0.48 40.58 -11.73
C PRO A 42 -1.13 41.27 -12.94
N ALA A 43 -1.84 40.50 -13.76
CA ALA A 43 -2.53 40.98 -14.96
C ALA A 43 -4.04 40.72 -14.87
N TYR A 44 -4.58 40.66 -13.65
CA TYR A 44 -6.02 40.45 -13.47
C TYR A 44 -6.78 41.66 -14.00
N GLY A 45 -7.61 41.45 -15.03
CA GLY A 45 -8.40 42.51 -15.67
C GLY A 45 -7.84 43.02 -17.01
N ASP A 46 -6.60 42.67 -17.36
CA ASP A 46 -5.94 43.21 -18.56
C ASP A 46 -6.19 42.41 -19.85
N ALA A 47 -6.67 41.16 -19.74
CA ALA A 47 -6.95 40.31 -20.90
C ALA A 47 -7.94 39.17 -20.61
N GLY A 48 -9.18 39.28 -21.12
CA GLY A 48 -10.08 38.14 -21.36
C GLY A 48 -10.62 37.40 -20.13
N SER A 49 -11.12 36.19 -20.36
CA SER A 49 -11.75 35.34 -19.34
C SER A 49 -10.72 34.78 -18.35
N PHE A 50 -11.03 34.82 -17.05
CA PHE A 50 -10.18 34.22 -16.00
C PHE A 50 -10.06 32.70 -16.17
N THR A 51 -8.89 32.24 -16.61
CA THR A 51 -8.62 30.85 -16.97
C THR A 51 -8.21 30.00 -15.76
N LEU A 52 -8.06 28.69 -15.96
CA LEU A 52 -7.52 27.80 -14.92
C LEU A 52 -6.06 28.15 -14.58
N ARG A 53 -5.28 28.59 -15.57
CA ARG A 53 -3.89 29.01 -15.38
C ARG A 53 -3.81 30.23 -14.47
N ASP A 54 -4.72 31.18 -14.64
CA ASP A 54 -4.80 32.40 -13.82
C ASP A 54 -5.19 32.05 -12.38
N ALA A 55 -6.14 31.12 -12.20
CA ALA A 55 -6.52 30.61 -10.88
C ALA A 55 -5.36 29.87 -10.19
N GLN A 56 -4.62 29.03 -10.91
CA GLN A 56 -3.43 28.34 -10.40
C GLN A 56 -2.32 29.30 -9.99
N LEU A 57 -2.07 30.34 -10.78
CA LEU A 57 -1.09 31.39 -10.46
C LEU A 57 -1.52 32.20 -9.23
N THR A 58 -2.80 32.51 -9.10
CA THR A 58 -3.36 33.21 -7.93
C THR A 58 -3.12 32.40 -6.66
N VAL A 59 -3.44 31.10 -6.67
CA VAL A 59 -3.21 30.21 -5.52
C VAL A 59 -1.72 30.03 -5.20
N ALA A 60 -0.85 29.94 -6.21
CA ALA A 60 0.60 29.90 -5.99
C ALA A 60 1.10 31.13 -5.21
N ARG A 61 0.67 32.32 -5.63
CA ARG A 61 1.08 33.58 -5.01
C ARG A 61 0.46 33.84 -3.65
N GLU A 62 -0.71 33.26 -3.35
CA GLU A 62 -1.26 33.25 -1.98
C GLU A 62 -0.30 32.57 -0.99
N TYR A 63 0.48 31.57 -1.43
CA TYR A 63 1.50 30.89 -0.62
C TYR A 63 2.91 31.46 -0.79
N GLY A 64 3.04 32.61 -1.46
CA GLY A 64 4.32 33.29 -1.64
C GLY A 64 5.28 32.64 -2.64
N VAL A 65 4.79 31.75 -3.52
CA VAL A 65 5.60 31.15 -4.61
C VAL A 65 5.18 31.72 -5.96
N VAL A 66 6.14 31.81 -6.90
CA VAL A 66 5.95 32.62 -8.12
C VAL A 66 5.31 31.86 -9.28
N SER A 67 5.20 30.53 -9.17
CA SER A 67 4.55 29.69 -10.17
C SER A 67 3.80 28.50 -9.57
N TRP A 68 2.81 28.00 -10.32
CA TRP A 68 2.09 26.77 -9.98
C TRP A 68 3.02 25.55 -9.97
N GLY A 69 3.95 25.46 -10.93
CA GLY A 69 4.93 24.37 -10.98
C GLY A 69 5.82 24.34 -9.74
N GLU A 70 6.28 25.50 -9.28
CA GLU A 70 7.04 25.65 -8.04
C GLU A 70 6.21 25.32 -6.80
N LEU A 71 4.93 25.74 -6.73
CA LEU A 71 4.04 25.34 -5.62
C LEU A 71 3.88 23.82 -5.58
N MET A 72 3.64 23.19 -6.72
CA MET A 72 3.44 21.75 -6.83
C MET A 72 4.73 20.99 -6.52
N ALA A 73 5.87 21.47 -7.00
CA ALA A 73 7.18 20.91 -6.67
C ALA A 73 7.43 21.04 -5.17
N ARG A 74 7.27 22.24 -4.60
CA ARG A 74 7.46 22.51 -3.17
C ARG A 74 6.56 21.65 -2.30
N VAL A 75 5.27 21.51 -2.63
CA VAL A 75 4.38 20.60 -1.92
C VAL A 75 4.77 19.14 -2.18
N ALA A 76 5.23 18.76 -3.36
CA ALA A 76 5.72 17.40 -3.63
C ALA A 76 7.13 17.11 -3.06
N THR A 77 7.94 18.11 -2.69
CA THR A 77 9.29 17.91 -2.10
C THR A 77 9.30 18.14 -0.60
N GLU A 78 8.55 19.13 -0.12
CA GLU A 78 8.37 19.41 1.32
C GLU A 78 7.27 18.54 1.94
N LEU A 79 6.30 18.04 1.14
CA LEU A 79 5.09 17.36 1.61
C LEU A 79 4.55 16.33 0.60
N VAL A 80 5.38 15.41 0.09
CA VAL A 80 4.77 14.09 -0.17
C VAL A 80 4.26 13.63 1.18
N GLU A 81 2.97 13.34 1.34
CA GLU A 81 2.57 12.54 2.50
C GLU A 81 3.36 11.24 2.35
N GLY A 82 4.46 11.07 3.08
CA GLY A 82 5.31 9.88 2.98
C GLY A 82 4.45 8.63 3.04
N ARG A 83 3.38 8.68 3.85
CA ARG A 83 2.31 7.70 3.94
C ARG A 83 1.68 7.30 2.60
N GLU A 84 1.36 8.23 1.70
CA GLU A 84 0.75 7.90 0.40
C GLU A 84 1.75 7.27 -0.58
N LEU A 85 3.03 7.65 -0.54
CA LEU A 85 4.06 6.94 -1.29
C LEU A 85 4.33 5.56 -0.72
N HIS A 86 4.44 5.43 0.61
CA HIS A 86 4.56 4.14 1.26
C HIS A 86 3.35 3.26 0.93
N ARG A 87 2.13 3.81 0.93
CA ARG A 87 0.94 3.05 0.52
C ARG A 87 1.02 2.62 -0.95
N TYR A 88 1.43 3.51 -1.86
CA TYR A 88 1.61 3.17 -3.28
C TYR A 88 2.62 2.03 -3.45
N PHE A 89 3.84 2.18 -2.93
CA PHE A 89 4.87 1.14 -3.05
C PHE A 89 4.48 -0.16 -2.33
N GLY A 90 3.81 -0.07 -1.18
CA GLY A 90 3.29 -1.24 -0.46
C GLY A 90 2.29 -2.05 -1.28
N VAL A 91 1.43 -1.40 -2.07
CA VAL A 91 0.50 -2.06 -2.99
C VAL A 91 1.22 -2.64 -4.21
N GLU A 92 2.01 -1.83 -4.92
CA GLU A 92 2.66 -2.25 -6.17
C GLU A 92 3.62 -3.42 -5.94
N LEU A 93 4.51 -3.31 -4.94
CA LEU A 93 5.48 -4.36 -4.63
C LEU A 93 4.80 -5.64 -4.13
N ASN A 94 3.72 -5.52 -3.35
CA ASN A 94 2.95 -6.68 -2.92
C ASN A 94 2.37 -7.44 -4.12
N ASN A 95 1.70 -6.73 -5.02
CA ASN A 95 1.06 -7.35 -6.18
C ASN A 95 2.09 -7.94 -7.14
N GLU A 96 3.17 -7.21 -7.45
CA GLU A 96 4.27 -7.71 -8.28
C GLU A 96 4.91 -8.97 -7.67
N THR A 97 5.12 -8.98 -6.34
CA THR A 97 5.69 -10.15 -5.66
C THR A 97 4.77 -11.37 -5.77
N TRP A 98 3.45 -11.19 -5.64
CA TRP A 98 2.49 -12.29 -5.83
C TRP A 98 2.48 -12.81 -7.27
N ASP A 99 2.52 -11.92 -8.27
CA ASP A 99 2.58 -12.30 -9.68
C ASP A 99 3.84 -13.13 -10.00
N LEU A 100 4.98 -12.76 -9.38
CA LEU A 100 6.25 -13.46 -9.56
C LEU A 100 6.33 -14.77 -8.76
N LEU A 101 5.65 -14.88 -7.61
CA LEU A 101 5.69 -16.06 -6.74
C LEU A 101 5.24 -17.34 -7.45
N ASP A 102 4.22 -17.24 -8.30
CA ASP A 102 3.70 -18.38 -9.07
C ASP A 102 4.69 -18.86 -10.16
N GLN A 103 5.68 -18.03 -10.52
CA GLN A 103 6.63 -18.27 -11.61
C GLN A 103 8.02 -18.67 -11.14
N ILE A 104 8.24 -18.77 -9.83
CA ILE A 104 9.56 -19.00 -9.22
C ILE A 104 9.57 -20.21 -8.30
N ASP A 105 10.72 -20.85 -8.17
CA ASP A 105 10.96 -21.96 -7.25
C ASP A 105 12.43 -22.00 -6.77
N GLU A 106 12.79 -23.00 -5.98
CA GLU A 106 14.15 -23.19 -5.44
C GLU A 106 15.23 -23.45 -6.52
N THR A 107 14.83 -23.81 -7.74
CA THR A 107 15.75 -24.08 -8.87
C THR A 107 15.98 -22.86 -9.75
N SER A 108 15.19 -21.81 -9.56
CA SER A 108 15.26 -20.57 -10.33
C SER A 108 16.59 -19.83 -10.10
N PRO A 109 17.04 -18.94 -11.01
CA PRO A 109 18.28 -18.19 -10.82
C PRO A 109 18.30 -17.41 -9.50
N VAL A 110 19.43 -17.41 -8.80
CA VAL A 110 19.56 -16.77 -7.47
C VAL A 110 19.12 -15.30 -7.49
N LEU A 111 19.46 -14.56 -8.55
CA LEU A 111 19.07 -13.16 -8.69
C LEU A 111 17.55 -12.98 -8.78
N ASP A 112 16.83 -13.91 -9.41
CA ASP A 112 15.37 -13.87 -9.44
C ASP A 112 14.77 -14.20 -8.07
N GLN A 113 15.35 -15.17 -7.35
CA GLN A 113 14.94 -15.49 -5.98
C GLN A 113 15.12 -14.29 -5.04
N GLU A 114 16.27 -13.63 -5.13
CA GLU A 114 16.58 -12.41 -4.39
C GLU A 114 15.60 -11.28 -4.71
N ARG A 115 15.28 -11.07 -5.99
CA ARG A 115 14.33 -10.03 -6.42
C ARG A 115 12.95 -10.21 -5.79
N VAL A 116 12.39 -11.43 -5.83
CA VAL A 116 11.07 -11.71 -5.24
C VAL A 116 11.12 -11.57 -3.71
N LEU A 117 12.19 -12.05 -3.07
CA LEU A 117 12.37 -11.91 -1.62
C LEU A 117 12.50 -10.44 -1.19
N TYR A 118 13.30 -9.64 -1.90
CA TYR A 118 13.47 -8.21 -1.62
C TYR A 118 12.17 -7.43 -1.87
N GLY A 119 11.39 -7.81 -2.90
CA GLY A 119 10.05 -7.27 -3.14
C GLY A 119 9.11 -7.48 -1.95
N ALA A 120 9.08 -8.70 -1.40
CA ALA A 120 8.28 -9.02 -0.21
C ALA A 120 8.68 -8.18 1.03
N TYR A 121 9.98 -8.08 1.30
CA TYR A 121 10.49 -7.26 2.41
C TYR A 121 10.18 -5.77 2.21
N ALA A 122 10.37 -5.25 1.00
CA ALA A 122 10.09 -3.86 0.70
C ALA A 122 8.59 -3.56 0.84
N ALA A 123 7.71 -4.44 0.35
CA ALA A 123 6.27 -4.32 0.56
C ALA A 123 5.90 -4.27 2.06
N CYS A 124 6.47 -5.19 2.86
CA CYS A 124 6.26 -5.23 4.31
C CYS A 124 6.74 -3.93 4.99
N LEU A 125 7.93 -3.43 4.64
CA LEU A 125 8.47 -2.18 5.17
C LEU A 125 7.56 -0.99 4.85
N HIS A 126 7.06 -0.91 3.61
CA HIS A 126 6.13 0.14 3.22
C HIS A 126 4.79 0.05 3.98
N TRP A 127 4.33 -1.16 4.32
CA TRP A 127 3.16 -1.34 5.17
C TRP A 127 3.38 -0.95 6.63
N LEU A 128 4.59 -1.11 7.18
CA LEU A 128 4.91 -0.60 8.51
C LEU A 128 4.80 0.93 8.59
N GLU A 129 5.07 1.62 7.49
CA GLU A 129 5.02 3.09 7.42
C GLU A 129 3.61 3.62 7.11
N ALA A 130 2.83 2.91 6.29
CA ALA A 130 1.54 3.40 5.79
C ALA A 130 0.30 2.71 6.39
N GLY A 131 0.42 1.41 6.69
CA GLY A 131 -0.69 0.51 6.99
C GLY A 131 -1.03 0.42 8.47
N ASN A 132 -1.64 -0.71 8.83
CA ASN A 132 -1.95 -1.11 10.18
C ASN A 132 -1.41 -2.52 10.47
N GLU A 133 -1.79 -3.09 11.61
CA GLU A 133 -1.32 -4.39 12.09
C GLU A 133 -1.74 -5.55 11.17
N ALA A 134 -2.87 -5.43 10.48
CA ALA A 134 -3.27 -6.40 9.45
C ALA A 134 -2.37 -6.31 8.21
N ASN A 135 -1.99 -5.09 7.79
CA ASN A 135 -1.02 -4.92 6.71
C ASN A 135 0.35 -5.49 7.08
N HIS A 136 0.80 -5.31 8.34
CA HIS A 136 2.04 -5.94 8.82
C HIS A 136 1.94 -7.46 8.77
N ALA A 137 0.86 -8.05 9.30
CA ALA A 137 0.66 -9.51 9.26
C ALA A 137 0.68 -10.06 7.82
N ARG A 138 0.02 -9.39 6.88
CA ARG A 138 0.01 -9.77 5.46
C ARG A 138 1.39 -9.63 4.80
N GLY A 139 2.19 -8.64 5.20
CA GLY A 139 3.59 -8.53 4.78
C GLY A 139 4.44 -9.70 5.27
N GLU A 140 4.30 -10.07 6.55
CA GLU A 140 4.98 -11.24 7.15
C GLU A 140 4.56 -12.55 6.46
N HIS A 141 3.27 -12.69 6.14
CA HIS A 141 2.77 -13.81 5.33
C HIS A 141 3.47 -13.89 3.97
N LEU A 142 3.54 -12.77 3.23
CA LEU A 142 4.15 -12.74 1.90
C LEU A 142 5.63 -13.14 1.95
N ILE A 143 6.38 -12.62 2.93
CA ILE A 143 7.79 -13.02 3.13
C ILE A 143 7.89 -14.52 3.41
N ALA A 144 7.03 -15.06 4.29
CA ALA A 144 7.03 -16.48 4.61
C ALA A 144 6.74 -17.37 3.39
N ARG A 145 5.76 -16.98 2.56
CA ARG A 145 5.39 -17.71 1.34
C ARG A 145 6.51 -17.67 0.29
N VAL A 146 7.10 -16.50 0.05
CA VAL A 146 8.24 -16.37 -0.86
C VAL A 146 9.40 -17.23 -0.37
N ALA A 147 9.79 -17.10 0.89
CA ALA A 147 10.89 -17.85 1.48
C ALA A 147 10.67 -19.38 1.37
N ALA A 148 9.45 -19.86 1.64
CA ALA A 148 9.13 -21.27 1.45
C ALA A 148 9.25 -21.69 -0.03
N ARG A 149 8.71 -20.88 -0.95
CA ARG A 149 8.70 -21.17 -2.39
C ARG A 149 10.10 -21.27 -3.00
N ILE A 150 11.05 -20.48 -2.52
CA ILE A 150 12.46 -20.49 -2.98
C ILE A 150 13.36 -21.43 -2.15
N GLY A 151 12.79 -22.30 -1.29
CA GLY A 151 13.54 -23.28 -0.52
C GLY A 151 14.29 -22.74 0.70
N ARG A 152 13.99 -21.52 1.16
CA ARG A 152 14.59 -20.87 2.35
C ARG A 152 13.76 -21.09 3.61
N ALA A 153 13.66 -22.36 4.02
CA ALA A 153 12.88 -22.79 5.18
C ALA A 153 13.29 -22.10 6.49
N ASP A 154 14.59 -21.80 6.64
CA ASP A 154 15.17 -21.07 7.78
C ASP A 154 14.59 -19.66 7.94
N LEU A 155 14.26 -19.01 6.83
CA LEU A 155 13.62 -17.69 6.81
C LEU A 155 12.10 -17.80 6.90
N ALA A 156 11.49 -18.80 6.26
CA ALA A 156 10.03 -18.92 6.21
C ALA A 156 9.39 -19.05 7.60
N LEU A 157 9.96 -19.87 8.48
CA LEU A 157 9.34 -20.21 9.77
C LEU A 157 9.24 -19.03 10.76
N PRO A 158 10.29 -18.22 10.98
CA PRO A 158 10.18 -17.01 11.80
C PRO A 158 9.07 -16.04 11.33
N HIS A 159 8.99 -15.79 10.03
CA HIS A 159 7.99 -14.88 9.45
C HIS A 159 6.57 -15.45 9.53
N ALA A 160 6.38 -16.74 9.29
CA ALA A 160 5.06 -17.38 9.44
C ALA A 160 4.56 -17.33 10.89
N ARG A 161 5.45 -17.57 11.87
CA ARG A 161 5.12 -17.43 13.29
C ARG A 161 4.78 -15.98 13.65
N ARG A 162 5.53 -15.01 13.12
CA ARG A 162 5.28 -13.59 13.35
C ARG A 162 3.93 -13.15 12.78
N CYS A 163 3.59 -13.59 11.58
CA CYS A 163 2.28 -13.38 10.97
C CYS A 163 1.14 -13.85 11.87
N LEU A 164 1.17 -15.13 12.29
CA LEU A 164 0.13 -15.69 13.17
C LEU A 164 0.07 -14.96 14.53
N GLN A 165 1.22 -14.59 15.09
CA GLN A 165 1.30 -13.82 16.33
C GLN A 165 0.59 -12.46 16.20
N LEU A 166 0.82 -11.72 15.11
CA LEU A 166 0.18 -10.42 14.86
C LEU A 166 -1.34 -10.56 14.73
N ILE A 167 -1.81 -11.58 14.00
CA ILE A 167 -3.23 -11.85 13.83
C ILE A 167 -3.91 -12.14 15.17
N GLN A 168 -3.30 -13.01 15.98
CA GLN A 168 -3.84 -13.37 17.29
C GLN A 168 -3.79 -12.22 18.31
N ALA A 169 -2.78 -11.34 18.21
CA ALA A 169 -2.65 -10.18 19.09
C ALA A 169 -3.63 -9.04 18.74
N HIS A 170 -4.07 -8.95 17.48
CA HIS A 170 -4.88 -7.83 16.98
C HIS A 170 -6.16 -8.26 16.24
N PRO A 171 -6.99 -9.16 16.79
CA PRO A 171 -8.11 -9.76 16.06
C PRO A 171 -9.15 -8.75 15.56
N GLN A 172 -9.29 -7.59 16.22
CA GLN A 172 -10.23 -6.54 15.80
C GLN A 172 -9.84 -5.84 14.50
N GLN A 173 -8.59 -5.99 14.05
CA GLN A 173 -8.10 -5.42 12.80
C GLN A 173 -8.06 -6.43 11.65
N MET A 174 -8.33 -7.70 11.93
CA MET A 174 -8.18 -8.80 10.99
C MET A 174 -9.51 -9.08 10.29
N SER A 175 -9.40 -9.46 9.03
CA SER A 175 -10.47 -10.14 8.30
C SER A 175 -10.55 -11.61 8.74
N ASP A 176 -11.69 -12.25 8.51
CA ASP A 176 -11.91 -13.68 8.78
C ASP A 176 -10.99 -14.61 7.97
N TRP A 177 -10.47 -14.13 6.83
CA TRP A 177 -9.50 -14.83 6.00
C TRP A 177 -8.03 -14.67 6.41
N ASP A 178 -7.67 -13.74 7.31
CA ASP A 178 -6.26 -13.52 7.67
C ASP A 178 -5.66 -14.73 8.43
N GLU A 179 -6.40 -15.28 9.41
CA GLU A 179 -5.93 -16.43 10.19
C GLU A 179 -5.74 -17.72 9.38
N PRO A 180 -6.67 -18.17 8.49
CA PRO A 180 -6.43 -19.36 7.69
C PRO A 180 -5.19 -19.22 6.79
N PHE A 181 -4.94 -18.04 6.20
CA PHE A 181 -3.73 -17.76 5.43
C PHE A 181 -2.45 -17.83 6.29
N ALA A 182 -2.46 -17.26 7.49
CA ALA A 182 -1.30 -17.34 8.37
C ALA A 182 -0.96 -18.77 8.82
N ARG A 183 -1.99 -19.59 9.06
CA ARG A 183 -1.81 -21.00 9.40
C ARG A 183 -1.35 -21.83 8.22
N GLU A 184 -1.83 -21.51 7.02
CA GLU A 184 -1.36 -22.09 5.76
C GLU A 184 0.15 -21.86 5.58
N ALA A 185 0.60 -20.61 5.70
CA ALA A 185 2.02 -20.27 5.63
C ALA A 185 2.86 -20.96 6.74
N LEU A 186 2.33 -21.04 7.97
CA LEU A 186 3.01 -21.72 9.09
C LEU A 186 3.12 -23.23 8.86
N ALA A 187 2.06 -23.86 8.35
CA ALA A 187 2.07 -25.27 8.01
C ALA A 187 3.16 -25.58 6.96
N ARG A 188 3.27 -24.79 5.89
CA ARG A 188 4.33 -24.96 4.89
C ARG A 188 5.72 -24.79 5.48
N ALA A 189 5.93 -23.75 6.28
CA ALA A 189 7.24 -23.50 6.88
C ALA A 189 7.66 -24.58 7.88
N LEU A 190 6.71 -25.11 8.67
CA LEU A 190 6.94 -26.26 9.54
C LEU A 190 7.25 -27.52 8.74
N ALA A 191 6.54 -27.77 7.64
CA ALA A 191 6.80 -28.91 6.78
C ALA A 191 8.20 -28.82 6.13
N ALA A 192 8.58 -27.64 5.64
CA ALA A 192 9.89 -27.37 5.04
C ALA A 192 11.05 -27.56 6.03
N THR A 193 10.81 -27.38 7.33
CA THR A 193 11.79 -27.62 8.41
C THR A 193 11.74 -29.05 8.98
N GLY A 194 10.86 -29.91 8.46
CA GLY A 194 10.71 -31.30 8.89
C GLY A 194 9.80 -31.51 10.11
N ALA A 195 9.14 -30.46 10.63
CA ALA A 195 8.20 -30.54 11.74
C ALA A 195 6.81 -31.03 11.30
N VAL A 196 6.77 -32.23 10.69
CA VAL A 196 5.60 -32.77 9.95
C VAL A 196 4.32 -32.85 10.79
N THR A 197 4.41 -33.24 12.06
CA THR A 197 3.24 -33.37 12.94
C THR A 197 2.59 -32.01 13.23
N GLU A 198 3.40 -31.01 13.56
CA GLU A 198 2.93 -29.64 13.81
C GLU A 198 2.39 -29.02 12.52
N ALA A 199 3.09 -29.24 11.40
CA ALA A 199 2.67 -28.78 10.09
C ALA A 199 1.29 -29.32 9.69
N ARG A 200 1.03 -30.61 9.93
CA ARG A 200 -0.28 -31.23 9.67
C ARG A 200 -1.38 -30.62 10.55
N ALA A 201 -1.09 -30.33 11.81
CA ALA A 201 -2.05 -29.69 12.71
C ALA A 201 -2.42 -28.28 12.24
N GLU A 202 -1.43 -27.49 11.83
CA GLU A 202 -1.68 -26.14 11.29
C GLU A 202 -2.42 -26.18 9.95
N LEU A 203 -2.10 -27.13 9.05
CA LEU A 203 -2.81 -27.32 7.78
C LEU A 203 -4.29 -27.70 8.02
N GLN A 204 -4.54 -28.62 8.95
CA GLN A 204 -5.91 -28.98 9.32
C GLN A 204 -6.67 -27.78 9.87
N ARG A 205 -6.01 -26.97 10.71
CA ARG A 205 -6.63 -25.78 11.29
C ARG A 205 -6.89 -24.69 10.24
N ALA A 206 -5.99 -24.52 9.27
CA ALA A 206 -6.19 -23.63 8.13
C ALA A 206 -7.45 -24.02 7.34
N ARG A 207 -7.60 -25.29 6.97
CA ARG A 207 -8.79 -25.80 6.26
C ARG A 207 -10.09 -25.56 7.03
N GLN A 208 -10.11 -25.87 8.32
CA GLN A 208 -11.27 -25.64 9.18
C GLN A 208 -11.67 -24.15 9.23
N LEU A 209 -10.70 -23.24 9.25
CA LEU A 209 -10.97 -21.80 9.25
C LEU A 209 -11.43 -21.31 7.88
N THR A 210 -10.88 -21.85 6.79
CA THR A 210 -11.35 -21.55 5.43
C THR A 210 -12.84 -21.85 5.27
N GLU A 211 -13.32 -22.99 5.79
CA GLU A 211 -14.76 -23.33 5.76
C GLU A 211 -15.67 -22.30 6.46
N LEU A 212 -15.11 -21.53 7.41
CA LEU A 212 -15.84 -20.53 8.20
C LEU A 212 -15.80 -19.13 7.59
N VAL A 213 -15.00 -18.89 6.55
CA VAL A 213 -14.92 -17.59 5.86
C VAL A 213 -16.27 -17.27 5.22
N ALA A 214 -16.80 -16.08 5.50
CA ALA A 214 -18.15 -15.70 5.14
C ALA A 214 -18.32 -15.47 3.63
N ASP A 215 -17.36 -14.77 3.01
CA ASP A 215 -17.37 -14.50 1.57
C ASP A 215 -16.91 -15.73 0.77
N SER A 216 -17.71 -16.13 -0.23
CA SER A 216 -17.39 -17.31 -1.05
C SER A 216 -16.22 -17.09 -2.00
N GLY A 217 -15.98 -15.85 -2.43
CA GLY A 217 -14.84 -15.50 -3.29
C GLY A 217 -13.53 -15.61 -2.52
N ASP A 218 -13.48 -15.03 -1.31
CA ASP A 218 -12.31 -15.15 -0.43
C ASP A 218 -12.02 -16.61 -0.07
N ARG A 219 -13.06 -17.41 0.15
CA ARG A 219 -12.93 -18.86 0.39
C ARG A 219 -12.34 -19.59 -0.82
N GLU A 220 -12.81 -19.29 -2.03
CA GLU A 220 -12.29 -19.89 -3.26
C GLU A 220 -10.81 -19.54 -3.46
N VAL A 221 -10.38 -18.32 -3.11
CA VAL A 221 -8.96 -17.93 -3.15
C VAL A 221 -8.14 -18.77 -2.17
N LEU A 222 -8.59 -18.92 -0.92
CA LEU A 222 -7.92 -19.78 0.07
C LEU A 222 -7.81 -21.24 -0.38
N GLU A 223 -8.89 -21.80 -0.95
CA GLU A 223 -8.89 -23.18 -1.46
C GLU A 223 -7.90 -23.36 -2.61
N LYS A 224 -7.84 -22.41 -3.55
CA LYS A 224 -6.85 -22.41 -4.64
C LYS A 224 -5.44 -22.36 -4.10
N GLU A 225 -5.17 -21.49 -3.13
CA GLU A 225 -3.84 -21.37 -2.52
C GLU A 225 -3.45 -22.62 -1.73
N LEU A 226 -4.38 -23.24 -1.00
CA LEU A 226 -4.14 -24.50 -0.29
C LEU A 226 -3.80 -25.65 -1.26
N ALA A 227 -4.38 -25.66 -2.46
CA ALA A 227 -4.08 -26.66 -3.49
C ALA A 227 -2.71 -26.48 -4.17
N LYS A 228 -2.09 -25.28 -4.06
CA LYS A 228 -0.77 -25.03 -4.66
C LYS A 228 0.34 -25.68 -3.84
N GLU A 229 1.29 -26.31 -4.51
CA GLU A 229 2.56 -26.79 -3.94
C GLU A 229 3.57 -25.61 -3.74
N PRO A 230 4.65 -25.77 -2.96
CA PRO A 230 5.11 -26.97 -2.26
C PRO A 230 4.52 -27.16 -0.86
N TRP A 231 4.19 -28.40 -0.53
CA TRP A 231 3.78 -28.87 0.80
C TRP A 231 4.81 -29.77 1.49
N PHE A 232 5.99 -29.91 0.88
CA PHE A 232 7.15 -30.59 1.46
C PHE A 232 6.84 -32.00 2.00
N GLY A 233 6.01 -32.75 1.25
CA GLY A 233 5.61 -34.12 1.61
C GLY A 233 4.32 -34.22 2.44
N LEU A 234 3.64 -33.11 2.75
CA LEU A 234 2.27 -33.14 3.23
C LEU A 234 1.27 -33.30 2.08
N SER A 235 0.17 -34.00 2.34
CA SER A 235 -0.95 -34.08 1.40
C SER A 235 -1.81 -32.82 1.54
N SER A 236 -1.78 -32.00 0.49
CA SER A 236 -2.62 -30.81 0.29
C SER A 236 -4.09 -31.12 0.06
#